data_AF-A0A957C898-F1
#
_entry.id   AF-A0A957C898-F1
#
_cell.length_a   1.000
_cell.length_b   1.000
_cell.length_c   1.000
_cell.angle_alpha   90.00
_cell.angle_beta   90.00
_cell.angle_gamma   90.00
#
_symmetry.space_group_name_H-M   'P 1'
#
loop_
_entity.id
_entity.type
_entity.pdbx_description
1 polymer ?
#
loop_
_entity_poly.entity_id
_entity_poly.type
_entity_poly.pdbx_seq_one_letter_code
_entity_poly.pdbx_strand_id
1 'polypeptide(L)' 'MKEALSKFWTAWKKFGHFIGDLVARIVLTVFYFTIFLPFGLIVTLFSDQLDMKDLTPSWLERKTRDLTMEDARRLW' A
#
# COMPACT_ATOMS: atom_id res chain seq x y z
N MET A 1 24.28 37.79 21.09
CA MET A 1 22.99 37.81 20.34
C MET A 1 22.86 36.68 19.32
N LYS A 2 23.85 36.41 18.46
CA LYS A 2 23.80 35.31 17.47
C LYS A 2 23.60 33.90 18.09
N GLU A 3 24.24 33.65 19.23
CA GLU A 3 24.15 32.41 20.03
C GLU A 3 22.72 32.10 20.52
N ALA A 4 22.02 33.12 21.04
CA ALA A 4 20.66 32.96 21.56
C ALA A 4 19.65 32.68 20.42
N LEU A 5 19.84 33.35 19.28
CA LEU A 5 19.03 33.13 18.09
C LEU A 5 19.24 31.73 17.50
N SER A 6 20.48 31.22 17.48
CA SER A 6 20.76 29.87 16.99
C SER A 6 20.20 28.78 17.90
N LYS A 7 20.26 28.97 19.23
CA LYS A 7 19.63 28.08 20.21
C LYS A 7 18.11 28.04 20.06
N PHE A 8 17.47 29.21 19.96
CA PHE A 8 16.03 29.30 19.74
C PHE A 8 15.61 28.64 18.42
N TRP A 9 16.35 28.89 17.33
CA TRP A 9 16.12 28.25 16.05
C TRP A 9 16.26 26.73 16.11
N THR A 10 17.24 26.23 16.85
CA THR A 10 17.44 24.78 17.03
C THR A 10 16.30 24.14 17.83
N ALA A 11 15.83 24.82 18.88
CA ALA A 11 14.67 24.37 19.65
C ALA A 11 13.38 24.39 18.82
N TRP A 12 13.17 25.45 18.03
CA TRP A 12 12.02 25.57 17.13
C TRP A 12 11.97 24.45 16.10
N LYS A 13 13.10 24.12 15.47
CA LYS A 13 13.19 22.99 14.53
C LYS A 13 12.87 21.65 15.21
N LYS A 14 13.39 21.41 16.43
CA LYS A 14 13.08 20.20 17.19
C LYS A 14 11.59 20.10 17.52
N PHE A 15 10.97 21.22 17.89
CA PHE A 15 9.55 21.28 18.17
C PHE A 15 8.72 20.97 16.92
N GLY A 16 9.05 21.58 15.78
CA GLY A 16 8.39 21.30 14.51
C GLY A 16 8.52 19.83 14.09
N HIS A 17 9.69 19.23 14.31
CA HIS A 17 9.90 17.81 14.00
C HIS A 17 9.08 16.88 14.90
N PHE A 18 8.94 17.22 16.19
CA PHE A 18 8.12 16.45 17.13
C PHE A 18 6.63 16.51 16.79
N ILE A 19 6.11 17.72 16.53
CA ILE A 19 4.71 17.90 16.11
C ILE A 19 4.47 17.25 14.75
N GLY A 20 5.41 17.39 13.82
CA GLY A 20 5.34 16.75 12.50
C GLY A 20 5.23 15.24 12.60
N ASP A 21 6.05 14.59 13.43
CA ASP A 21 6.00 13.14 13.63
C ASP A 21 4.67 12.69 14.26
N LEU A 22 4.20 13.42 15.28
CA LEU A 22 2.93 13.13 15.94
C LEU A 22 1.74 13.28 14.97
N VAL A 23 1.68 14.39 14.23
CA VAL A 23 0.62 14.66 13.25
C VAL A 23 0.69 13.65 12.11
N ALA A 24 1.89 13.37 11.59
CA ALA A 24 2.07 12.38 10.54
C ALA A 24 1.54 11.01 11.00
N ARG A 25 1.95 10.53 12.18
CA ARG A 25 1.47 9.25 12.71
C ARG A 25 -0.04 9.23 12.89
N ILE A 26 -0.65 10.29 13.43
CA ILE A 26 -2.10 10.37 13.60
C ILE A 26 -2.81 10.36 12.24
N VAL A 27 -2.40 11.22 11.31
CA VAL A 27 -3.03 11.32 9.98
C VAL A 27 -2.89 10.01 9.22
N LEU A 28 -1.69 9.41 9.21
CA LEU A 28 -1.47 8.10 8.60
C LEU A 28 -2.33 7.03 9.25
N THR A 29 -2.40 6.97 10.57
CA THR A 29 -3.22 5.98 11.27
C THR A 29 -4.68 6.13 10.88
N VAL A 30 -5.23 7.34 10.97
CA VAL A 30 -6.63 7.60 10.59
C VAL A 30 -6.86 7.21 9.13
N PHE A 31 -6.03 7.71 8.21
CA PHE A 31 -6.15 7.42 6.78
C PHE A 31 -6.12 5.92 6.48
N TYR A 32 -5.18 5.18 7.07
CA TYR A 32 -5.07 3.74 6.85
C TYR A 32 -6.27 2.97 7.39
N PHE A 33 -6.77 3.35 8.57
CA PHE A 33 -7.90 2.67 9.18
C PHE A 33 -9.26 3.07 8.58
N THR A 34 -9.43 4.30 8.10
CA THR A 34 -10.71 4.77 7.56
C THR A 34 -10.85 4.60 6.06
N ILE A 35 -9.75 4.54 5.31
CA ILE A 35 -9.78 4.43 3.84
C ILE A 35 -9.21 3.10 3.39
N PHE A 36 -7.95 2.82 3.69
CA PHE A 36 -7.28 1.62 3.17
C PHE A 36 -7.85 0.32 3.73
N LEU A 37 -8.12 0.26 5.03
CA LEU A 37 -8.66 -0.94 5.68
C LEU A 37 -10.04 -1.32 5.15
N PRO A 38 -11.06 -0.44 5.11
CA PRO A 38 -12.35 -0.80 4.54
C PRO A 38 -12.26 -1.10 3.05
N PHE A 39 -11.42 -0.39 2.28
CA PHE A 39 -11.18 -0.72 0.88
C PHE A 39 -10.61 -2.14 0.71
N GLY A 40 -9.57 -2.48 1.48
CA GLY A 40 -8.97 -3.81 1.47
C GLY A 40 -9.97 -4.90 1.88
N LEU A 41 -10.75 -4.67 2.94
CA LEU A 41 -11.79 -5.59 3.37
C LEU A 41 -12.86 -5.80 2.30
N ILE A 42 -13.32 -4.73 1.65
CA ILE A 42 -14.28 -4.83 0.54
C ILE A 42 -13.68 -5.67 -0.59
N VAL A 43 -12.47 -5.35 -1.04
CA VAL A 43 -11.84 -6.10 -2.14
C VAL A 43 -11.64 -7.57 -1.75
N THR A 44 -11.13 -7.87 -0.55
CA THR A 44 -10.90 -9.24 -0.10
C THR A 44 -12.20 -10.03 0.06
N LEU A 45 -13.26 -9.43 0.61
CA LEU A 45 -14.53 -10.14 0.83
C LEU A 45 -15.30 -10.34 -0.49
N PHE A 46 -15.30 -9.34 -1.38
CA PHE A 46 -16.11 -9.37 -2.59
C PHE A 46 -15.37 -9.85 -3.84
N SER A 47 -14.05 -9.69 -3.93
CA SER A 47 -13.26 -10.19 -5.06
C SER A 47 -12.60 -11.52 -4.68
N ASP A 48 -13.03 -12.61 -5.30
CA ASP A 48 -12.32 -13.88 -5.18
C ASP A 48 -11.24 -13.98 -6.26
N GLN A 49 -10.11 -13.29 -6.04
CA GLN A 49 -9.02 -13.27 -7.03
C GLN A 49 -8.21 -14.58 -7.06
N LEU A 50 -8.26 -15.37 -5.99
CA LEU A 50 -7.52 -16.62 -5.89
C LEU A 50 -8.41 -17.86 -6.06
N ASP A 51 -9.67 -17.66 -6.45
CA ASP A 51 -10.68 -18.72 -6.60
C ASP A 51 -10.73 -19.65 -5.36
N MET A 52 -10.55 -19.04 -4.17
CA MET A 52 -10.43 -19.76 -2.91
C MET A 52 -11.79 -20.15 -2.33
N LYS A 53 -12.89 -19.56 -2.83
CA LYS A 53 -14.24 -19.88 -2.36
C LYS A 53 -14.76 -21.17 -2.98
N ASP A 54 -14.26 -21.57 -4.15
CA ASP A 54 -14.54 -22.90 -4.70
C ASP A 54 -13.56 -23.92 -4.10
N LEU A 55 -14.08 -24.77 -3.21
CA LEU A 55 -13.31 -25.82 -2.55
C LEU A 55 -13.20 -27.08 -3.42
N THR A 56 -13.76 -27.06 -4.62
CA THR A 56 -13.71 -28.20 -5.55
C THR A 56 -12.36 -28.19 -6.26
N PRO A 57 -11.48 -29.17 -6.01
CA PRO A 57 -10.22 -29.23 -6.74
C PRO A 57 -10.52 -29.48 -8.22
N SER A 58 -10.23 -28.48 -9.06
CA SER A 58 -10.42 -28.53 -10.50
C SER A 58 -9.15 -28.06 -11.21
N TRP A 59 -8.92 -28.57 -12.41
CA TRP A 59 -7.85 -28.05 -13.27
C TRP A 59 -8.32 -26.73 -13.87
N LEU A 60 -7.69 -25.62 -13.45
CA LEU A 60 -8.00 -24.31 -14.00
C LEU A 60 -7.36 -24.18 -15.39
N GLU A 61 -8.19 -23.94 -16.42
CA GLU A 61 -7.67 -23.64 -17.76
C GLU A 61 -6.90 -22.32 -17.76
N ARG A 62 -5.61 -22.38 -18.12
CA ARG A 62 -4.76 -21.20 -18.23
C ARG A 62 -5.21 -20.34 -19.41
N LYS A 63 -5.86 -19.20 -19.13
CA LYS A 63 -6.23 -18.20 -20.14
C LYS A 63 -5.07 -17.26 -20.42
N THR A 64 -4.20 -17.64 -21.35
CA THR A 64 -3.08 -16.80 -21.80
C THR A 64 -3.05 -16.67 -23.31
N ARG A 65 -2.16 -15.81 -23.83
CA ARG A 65 -2.02 -15.55 -25.28
C ARG A 65 -0.93 -16.39 -25.94
N ASP A 66 -0.21 -17.22 -25.19
CA ASP A 66 0.87 -18.13 -25.61
C ASP A 66 0.38 -19.56 -25.81
N LEU A 67 -0.86 -19.74 -26.27
CA LEU A 67 -1.47 -21.07 -26.42
C LEU A 67 -1.09 -21.77 -27.74
N THR A 68 -0.52 -21.04 -28.70
CA THR A 68 -0.09 -21.59 -29.99
C THR A 68 1.43 -21.60 -30.14
N MET A 69 1.92 -22.54 -30.96
CA MET A 69 3.34 -22.63 -31.30
C MET A 69 3.87 -21.34 -31.95
N GLU A 70 3.01 -20.60 -32.65
CA GLU A 70 3.36 -19.33 -33.29
C GLU A 70 3.54 -18.21 -32.27
N ASP A 71 2.72 -18.19 -31.22
CA ASP A 71 2.84 -17.21 -30.13
C ASP A 71 4.12 -17.44 -29.30
N ALA A 72 4.50 -18.71 -29.08
CA ALA A 72 5.75 -19.05 -28.41
C ALA A 72 6.98 -18.54 -29.18
N ARG A 73 6.91 -18.53 -30.52
CA ARG A 73 7.99 -18.04 -31.39
C ARG A 73 8.17 -16.52 -31.31
N ARG A 74 7.16 -15.76 -30.90
CA ARG A 74 7.21 -14.28 -30.79
C ARG A 74 7.84 -13.76 -29.50
N LEU A 75 8.02 -14.63 -28.50
CA LEU A 75 8.58 -14.28 -27.19
C LEU A 75 10.11 -14.41 -27.13
N TRP A 76 10.74 -14.94 -28.18
CA TRP A 76 12.17 -15.14 -28.36
C TRP A 76 12.67 -14.35 -29.56
#